data_AF-A0A8X7CUV5-F1
#
_entry.id   AF-A0A8X7CUV5-F1
#
_cell.length_a   1.000
_cell.length_b   1.000
_cell.length_c   1.000
_cell.angle_alpha   90.00
_cell.angle_beta   90.00
_cell.angle_gamma   90.00
#
_symmetry.space_group_name_H-M   'P 1'
#
loop_
_entity.id
_entity.type
_entity.pdbx_description
1 polymer ?
#
loop_
_entity_poly.entity_id
_entity_poly.type
_entity_poly.pdbx_seq_one_letter_code
_entity_poly.pdbx_strand_id
1 'polypeptide(L)'
;MSINKSLLLGIILLCRFGIAQGSEMHFTFGNGHLQLASYADNEDLKMALSKNPTTLDMSFHTRIKFDDKTFEWASSPQLIELHLESTNITAVVLNKILSACPNLKCLDLWHCTKINFDDEALDWTQCPQLTSLDLESTKITVAKLKKILSACPDLKYLNLLHCKNLDKQYQNMFYKDAIEQLREQFAFDLLYDLARALSAAN
;
A
#
# COMPACT_ATOMS: atom_id res chain seq x y z
N MET A 1 2.78 4.23 -34.80
CA MET A 1 1.48 4.90 -34.57
C MET A 1 0.99 4.43 -33.21
N SER A 2 0.68 5.37 -32.33
CA SER A 2 0.48 5.25 -30.88
C SER A 2 -0.18 3.96 -30.38
N ILE A 3 0.51 3.26 -29.48
CA ILE A 3 -0.17 2.48 -28.44
C ILE A 3 -0.84 3.50 -27.53
N ASN A 4 -2.17 3.46 -27.50
CA ASN A 4 -3.03 4.43 -26.84
C ASN A 4 -2.79 4.37 -25.32
N LYS A 5 -2.22 5.42 -24.73
CA LYS A 5 -1.94 5.55 -23.28
C LYS A 5 -3.20 5.45 -22.38
N SER A 6 -4.38 5.35 -22.99
CA SER A 6 -5.68 5.17 -22.34
C SER A 6 -6.02 3.71 -22.02
N LEU A 7 -5.34 2.72 -22.59
CA LEU A 7 -5.63 1.30 -22.29
C LEU A 7 -4.93 0.78 -21.01
N LEU A 8 -3.87 1.45 -20.54
CA LEU A 8 -3.16 1.04 -19.30
C LEU A 8 -3.79 1.64 -18.03
N LEU A 9 -4.55 2.73 -18.15
CA LEU A 9 -5.45 3.20 -17.08
C LEU A 9 -6.68 2.29 -16.90
N GLY A 10 -6.95 1.37 -17.84
CA GLY A 10 -8.16 0.54 -17.85
C GLY A 10 -8.15 -0.66 -16.91
N ILE A 11 -7.01 -1.02 -16.29
CA ILE A 11 -6.91 -2.19 -15.40
C ILE A 11 -7.03 -1.80 -13.91
N ILE A 12 -6.81 -0.53 -13.55
CA ILE A 12 -6.96 -0.03 -12.16
C ILE A 12 -8.36 0.60 -11.93
N LEU A 13 -9.14 0.84 -12.98
CA LEU A 13 -10.46 1.50 -12.91
C LEU A 13 -11.68 0.56 -12.85
N LEU A 14 -11.50 -0.76 -12.76
CA LEU A 14 -12.62 -1.72 -12.80
C LEU A 14 -13.28 -2.07 -11.45
N CYS A 15 -12.88 -1.46 -10.32
CA CYS A 15 -13.58 -1.63 -9.03
C CYS A 15 -14.61 -0.54 -8.71
N ARG A 16 -14.80 0.47 -9.57
CA ARG A 16 -15.83 1.50 -9.34
C ARG A 16 -17.05 1.23 -10.21
N PHE A 17 -18.21 1.14 -9.56
CA PHE A 17 -19.58 0.92 -10.09
C PHE A 17 -20.13 -0.52 -9.97
N GLY A 18 -20.24 -1.00 -8.72
CA GLY A 18 -21.22 -2.02 -8.32
C GLY A 18 -22.30 -1.41 -7.42
N ILE A 19 -23.23 -0.62 -7.97
CA ILE A 19 -24.43 -0.21 -7.23
C ILE A 19 -25.44 -1.36 -7.33
N ALA A 20 -25.49 -2.22 -6.31
CA ALA A 20 -26.65 -3.07 -6.06
C ALA A 20 -27.45 -2.47 -4.91
N GLN A 21 -28.61 -1.87 -5.22
CA GLN A 21 -29.59 -1.49 -4.22
C GLN A 21 -30.31 -2.76 -3.74
N GLY A 22 -30.23 -3.03 -2.45
CA GLY A 22 -30.93 -4.11 -1.79
C GLY A 22 -30.46 -4.20 -0.34
N SER A 23 -31.33 -3.79 0.59
CA SER A 23 -31.17 -3.96 2.03
C SER A 23 -30.76 -5.40 2.38
N GLU A 24 -29.71 -5.55 3.20
CA GLU A 24 -29.17 -6.81 3.75
C GLU A 24 -28.11 -7.58 2.94
N MET A 25 -27.07 -6.90 2.43
CA MET A 25 -25.78 -7.55 2.15
C MET A 25 -24.62 -6.68 2.69
N HIS A 26 -23.99 -7.11 3.78
CA HIS A 26 -22.81 -6.45 4.38
C HIS A 26 -21.52 -6.64 3.53
N PHE A 27 -21.60 -7.32 2.39
CA PHE A 27 -20.49 -7.63 1.48
C PHE A 27 -20.98 -7.70 0.02
N THR A 28 -20.15 -7.30 -0.94
CA THR A 28 -20.42 -7.50 -2.38
C THR A 28 -19.36 -8.37 -3.09
N PHE A 29 -19.85 -9.51 -3.59
CA PHE A 29 -19.41 -10.45 -4.67
C PHE A 29 -18.25 -11.46 -4.49
N GLY A 30 -18.53 -12.71 -4.88
CA GLY A 30 -17.81 -13.96 -4.55
C GLY A 30 -16.45 -14.22 -5.22
N ASN A 31 -15.91 -15.42 -4.93
CA ASN A 31 -14.53 -15.88 -5.18
C ASN A 31 -13.44 -15.31 -4.25
N GLY A 32 -13.80 -14.83 -3.05
CA GLY A 32 -12.85 -14.36 -2.05
C GLY A 32 -12.66 -12.83 -2.02
N HIS A 33 -13.32 -12.09 -2.90
CA HIS A 33 -13.36 -10.63 -2.86
C HIS A 33 -14.43 -10.17 -1.87
N LEU A 34 -14.10 -9.20 -1.01
CA LEU A 34 -15.05 -8.57 -0.09
C LEU A 34 -14.86 -7.07 -0.13
N GLN A 35 -15.96 -6.35 -0.22
CA GLN A 35 -15.99 -4.90 -0.07
C GLN A 35 -16.87 -4.56 1.13
N LEU A 36 -16.32 -3.78 2.06
CA LEU A 36 -17.06 -3.28 3.19
C LEU A 36 -17.97 -2.12 2.75
N ALA A 37 -19.19 -2.11 3.28
CA ALA A 37 -20.12 -1.01 3.05
C ALA A 37 -19.63 0.26 3.76
N SER A 38 -19.92 1.45 3.21
CA SER A 38 -19.43 2.73 3.75
C SER A 38 -19.77 3.02 5.22
N TYR A 39 -20.78 2.34 5.76
CA TYR A 39 -21.22 2.44 7.16
C TYR A 39 -20.63 1.35 8.07
N ALA A 40 -19.81 0.45 7.55
CA ALA A 40 -19.21 -0.67 8.27
C ALA A 40 -18.35 -0.20 9.45
N ASP A 41 -18.41 -0.95 10.54
CA ASP A 41 -17.62 -0.70 11.75
C ASP A 41 -16.57 -1.79 12.00
N ASN A 42 -15.94 -1.77 13.17
CA ASN A 42 -14.90 -2.75 13.53
C ASN A 42 -15.44 -4.18 13.67
N GLU A 43 -16.73 -4.40 13.98
CA GLU A 43 -17.32 -5.73 14.04
C GLU A 43 -17.60 -6.28 12.62
N ASP A 44 -18.04 -5.42 11.70
CA ASP A 44 -18.13 -5.77 10.28
C ASP A 44 -16.75 -6.17 9.71
N LEU A 45 -15.70 -5.41 10.04
CA LEU A 45 -14.32 -5.75 9.64
C LEU A 45 -13.89 -7.11 10.20
N LYS A 46 -14.13 -7.38 11.49
CA LYS A 46 -13.84 -8.69 12.09
C LYS A 46 -14.60 -9.81 11.37
N MET A 47 -15.88 -9.59 11.08
CA MET A 47 -16.69 -10.54 10.33
C MET A 47 -16.12 -10.76 8.92
N ALA A 48 -15.68 -9.71 8.23
CA ALA A 48 -15.05 -9.80 6.90
C ALA A 48 -13.79 -10.66 6.93
N LEU A 49 -12.87 -10.37 7.87
CA LEU A 49 -11.63 -11.10 8.03
C LEU A 49 -11.88 -12.58 8.36
N SER A 50 -12.94 -12.90 9.13
CA SER A 50 -13.31 -14.29 9.44
C SER A 50 -13.70 -15.13 8.20
N LYS A 51 -14.00 -14.47 7.07
CA LYS A 51 -14.30 -15.15 5.80
C LYS A 51 -13.05 -15.49 4.99
N ASN A 52 -11.87 -15.14 5.48
CA ASN A 52 -10.58 -15.35 4.80
C ASN A 52 -10.58 -14.82 3.35
N PRO A 53 -10.86 -13.51 3.14
CA PRO A 53 -10.87 -12.94 1.80
C PRO A 53 -9.49 -13.02 1.15
N THR A 54 -9.49 -13.15 -0.18
CA THR A 54 -8.33 -12.93 -1.04
C THR A 54 -8.17 -11.46 -1.41
N THR A 55 -9.26 -10.71 -1.47
CA THR A 55 -9.26 -9.26 -1.68
C THR A 55 -10.20 -8.60 -0.67
N LEU A 56 -9.74 -7.56 0.00
CA LEU A 56 -10.56 -6.78 0.92
C LEU A 56 -10.49 -5.30 0.53
N ASP A 57 -11.64 -4.72 0.25
CA ASP A 57 -11.80 -3.29 0.04
C ASP A 57 -12.49 -2.62 1.23
N MET A 58 -11.74 -1.74 1.88
CA MET A 58 -12.20 -0.87 2.96
C MET A 58 -11.83 0.61 2.72
N SER A 59 -11.77 1.00 1.45
CA SER A 59 -11.59 2.38 0.99
C SER A 59 -12.66 3.32 1.55
N PHE A 60 -12.27 4.56 1.87
CA PHE A 60 -13.15 5.64 2.34
C PHE A 60 -13.92 5.33 3.64
N HIS A 61 -13.49 4.32 4.39
CA HIS A 61 -14.17 3.97 5.63
C HIS A 61 -13.84 4.97 6.73
N THR A 62 -14.89 5.59 7.25
CA THR A 62 -14.80 6.65 8.26
C THR A 62 -15.22 6.20 9.66
N ARG A 63 -15.85 5.03 9.77
CA ARG A 63 -16.39 4.49 11.04
C ARG A 63 -15.52 3.42 11.69
N ILE A 64 -14.66 2.76 10.92
CA ILE A 64 -13.66 1.85 11.45
C ILE A 64 -12.63 2.68 12.22
N LYS A 65 -12.50 2.38 13.50
CA LYS A 65 -11.56 3.07 14.39
C LYS A 65 -10.24 2.33 14.40
N PHE A 66 -9.19 3.03 14.00
CA PHE A 66 -7.80 2.56 14.04
C PHE A 66 -7.10 3.13 15.27
N ASP A 67 -7.37 2.51 16.42
CA ASP A 67 -6.70 2.87 17.68
C ASP A 67 -5.42 2.05 17.86
N ASP A 68 -4.27 2.72 17.96
CA ASP A 68 -2.95 2.07 17.99
C ASP A 68 -2.81 1.02 19.11
N LYS A 69 -3.52 1.20 20.23
CA LYS A 69 -3.42 0.32 21.41
C LYS A 69 -4.34 -0.89 21.33
N THR A 70 -5.51 -0.73 20.75
CA THR A 70 -6.60 -1.74 20.83
C THR A 70 -6.96 -2.35 19.49
N PHE A 71 -6.60 -1.72 18.37
CA PHE A 71 -6.87 -2.24 17.05
C PHE A 71 -5.98 -3.46 16.77
N GLU A 72 -6.61 -4.59 16.48
CA GLU A 72 -5.93 -5.82 16.11
C GLU A 72 -6.39 -6.27 14.72
N TRP A 73 -5.45 -6.78 13.92
CA TRP A 73 -5.74 -7.38 12.63
C TRP A 73 -5.58 -8.91 12.74
N ALA A 74 -6.62 -9.66 12.39
CA ALA A 74 -6.56 -11.12 12.44
C ALA A 74 -5.58 -11.66 11.39
N SER A 75 -4.84 -12.72 11.72
CA SER A 75 -3.95 -13.38 10.74
C SER A 75 -4.71 -13.69 9.44
N SER A 76 -4.22 -13.15 8.33
CA SER A 76 -4.92 -13.14 7.04
C SER A 76 -4.00 -13.68 5.92
N PRO A 77 -3.56 -14.96 6.00
CA PRO A 77 -2.58 -15.52 5.06
C PRO A 77 -3.13 -15.70 3.63
N GLN A 78 -4.45 -15.65 3.43
CA GLN A 78 -5.08 -15.74 2.12
C GLN A 78 -5.23 -14.37 1.43
N LEU A 79 -5.02 -13.28 2.15
CA LEU A 79 -5.22 -11.93 1.63
C LEU A 79 -4.08 -11.57 0.67
N ILE A 80 -4.45 -11.28 -0.58
CA ILE A 80 -3.56 -10.94 -1.69
C ILE A 80 -3.66 -9.45 -2.01
N GLU A 81 -4.85 -8.87 -1.89
CA GLU A 81 -5.13 -7.48 -2.27
C GLU A 81 -5.87 -6.75 -1.14
N LEU A 82 -5.38 -5.57 -0.77
CA LEU A 82 -5.96 -4.75 0.28
C LEU A 82 -6.04 -3.29 -0.14
N HIS A 83 -7.25 -2.74 -0.07
CA HIS A 83 -7.58 -1.37 -0.43
C HIS A 83 -7.95 -0.57 0.83
N LEU A 84 -7.11 0.42 1.17
CA LEU A 84 -7.21 1.26 2.37
C LEU A 84 -7.35 2.75 2.01
N GLU A 85 -7.71 3.07 0.77
CA GLU A 85 -7.77 4.41 0.20
C GLU A 85 -8.50 5.38 1.14
N SER A 86 -7.91 6.54 1.41
CA SER A 86 -8.50 7.59 2.24
C SER A 86 -8.98 7.13 3.63
N THR A 87 -8.36 6.10 4.20
CA THR A 87 -8.60 5.69 5.59
C THR A 87 -7.74 6.48 6.58
N ASN A 88 -8.07 6.37 7.87
CA ASN A 88 -7.36 7.02 8.96
C ASN A 88 -6.28 6.14 9.60
N ILE A 89 -5.76 5.12 8.89
CA ILE A 89 -4.75 4.23 9.45
C ILE A 89 -3.47 4.98 9.85
N THR A 90 -2.82 4.48 10.89
CA THR A 90 -1.55 4.98 11.40
C THR A 90 -0.41 4.06 10.97
N ALA A 91 0.83 4.47 11.26
CA ALA A 91 2.00 3.62 11.06
C ALA A 91 1.94 2.33 11.90
N VAL A 92 1.47 2.43 13.15
CA VAL A 92 1.32 1.29 14.06
C VAL A 92 0.33 0.27 13.50
N VAL A 93 -0.83 0.74 13.04
CA VAL A 93 -1.86 -0.15 12.47
C VAL A 93 -1.40 -0.75 11.15
N LEU A 94 -0.76 0.04 10.27
CA LEU A 94 -0.19 -0.51 9.04
C LEU A 94 0.83 -1.61 9.34
N ASN A 95 1.68 -1.46 10.36
CA ASN A 95 2.63 -2.52 10.73
C ASN A 95 1.94 -3.81 11.22
N LYS A 96 0.83 -3.69 11.96
CA LYS A 96 -0.01 -4.85 12.33
C LYS A 96 -0.59 -5.54 11.09
N ILE A 97 -1.01 -4.78 10.09
CA ILE A 97 -1.51 -5.33 8.82
C ILE A 97 -0.40 -6.06 8.06
N LEU A 98 0.78 -5.42 7.90
CA LEU A 98 1.92 -6.02 7.19
C LEU A 98 2.34 -7.35 7.82
N SER A 99 2.47 -7.42 9.15
CA SER A 99 2.81 -8.65 9.87
C SER A 99 1.75 -9.75 9.79
N ALA A 100 0.47 -9.40 9.59
CA ALA A 100 -0.63 -10.35 9.52
C ALA A 100 -0.95 -10.84 8.09
N CYS A 101 -0.40 -10.20 7.06
CA CYS A 101 -0.71 -10.46 5.64
C CYS A 101 0.56 -10.83 4.83
N PRO A 102 1.19 -12.00 5.07
CA PRO A 102 2.49 -12.33 4.49
C PRO A 102 2.49 -12.57 2.97
N ASN A 103 1.31 -12.81 2.38
CA ASN A 103 1.13 -13.09 0.94
C ASN A 103 0.57 -11.90 0.17
N LEU A 104 0.54 -10.71 0.77
CA LEU A 104 0.00 -9.51 0.14
C LEU A 104 0.82 -9.14 -1.11
N LYS A 105 0.12 -8.93 -2.23
CA LYS A 105 0.70 -8.57 -3.53
C LYS A 105 0.29 -7.18 -4.00
N CYS A 106 -0.87 -6.71 -3.58
CA CYS A 106 -1.39 -5.39 -3.91
C CYS A 106 -1.81 -4.67 -2.62
N LEU A 107 -1.28 -3.47 -2.43
CA LEU A 107 -1.66 -2.61 -1.32
C LEU A 107 -1.90 -1.20 -1.82
N ASP A 108 -3.11 -0.68 -1.58
CA ASP A 108 -3.46 0.69 -1.91
C ASP A 108 -3.58 1.54 -0.63
N LEU A 109 -2.75 2.55 -0.54
CA LEU A 109 -2.69 3.52 0.57
C LEU A 109 -2.95 4.95 0.08
N TRP A 110 -3.56 5.12 -1.09
CA TRP A 110 -3.82 6.43 -1.65
C TRP A 110 -4.51 7.32 -0.61
N HIS A 111 -3.94 8.51 -0.39
CA HIS A 111 -4.46 9.52 0.51
C HIS A 111 -4.56 9.09 2.00
N CYS A 112 -3.81 8.06 2.43
CA CYS A 112 -3.63 7.71 3.85
C CYS A 112 -2.67 8.66 4.57
N THR A 113 -3.10 9.91 4.79
CA THR A 113 -2.24 11.03 5.26
C THR A 113 -1.81 10.96 6.74
N LYS A 114 -2.35 10.00 7.51
CA LYS A 114 -2.04 9.78 8.94
C LYS A 114 -0.89 8.78 9.17
N ILE A 115 -0.43 8.08 8.14
CA ILE A 115 0.72 7.20 8.25
C ILE A 115 1.98 8.06 8.46
N ASN A 116 2.68 7.83 9.57
CA ASN A 116 4.00 8.38 9.81
C ASN A 116 5.06 7.45 9.21
N PHE A 117 5.60 7.78 8.03
CA PHE A 117 6.60 6.94 7.36
C PHE A 117 8.00 7.02 7.98
N ASP A 118 8.24 7.94 8.91
CA ASP A 118 9.48 7.98 9.70
C ASP A 118 9.43 7.04 10.91
N ASP A 119 8.30 6.37 11.13
CA ASP A 119 8.18 5.34 12.16
C ASP A 119 9.04 4.11 11.79
N GLU A 120 10.00 3.80 12.64
CA GLU A 120 10.90 2.67 12.49
C GLU A 120 10.20 1.33 12.72
N ALA A 121 9.03 1.32 13.38
CA ALA A 121 8.23 0.11 13.53
C ALA A 121 7.66 -0.40 12.21
N LEU A 122 7.52 0.44 11.18
CA LEU A 122 7.04 0.02 9.85
C LEU A 122 8.06 -0.88 9.15
N ASP A 123 7.79 -2.18 9.22
CA ASP A 123 8.61 -3.23 8.64
C ASP A 123 7.95 -3.83 7.37
N TRP A 124 8.46 -3.42 6.22
CA TRP A 124 7.99 -3.88 4.91
C TRP A 124 8.52 -5.26 4.54
N THR A 125 9.49 -5.81 5.29
CA THR A 125 10.03 -7.17 5.03
C THR A 125 9.01 -8.27 5.31
N GLN A 126 7.93 -7.93 6.02
CA GLN A 126 6.78 -8.82 6.28
C GLN A 126 5.93 -9.11 5.03
N CYS A 127 6.01 -8.25 4.00
CA CYS A 127 5.27 -8.44 2.73
C CYS A 127 6.23 -8.46 1.52
N PRO A 128 7.12 -9.48 1.41
CA PRO A 128 8.15 -9.52 0.38
C PRO A 128 7.58 -9.75 -1.03
N GLN A 129 6.35 -10.26 -1.13
CA GLN A 129 5.67 -10.58 -2.39
C GLN A 129 4.89 -9.38 -2.99
N LEU A 130 5.02 -8.17 -2.43
CA LEU A 130 4.35 -6.99 -2.96
C LEU A 130 4.78 -6.72 -4.40
N THR A 131 3.80 -6.65 -5.30
CA THR A 131 3.97 -6.37 -6.72
C THR A 131 3.38 -5.03 -7.14
N SER A 132 2.42 -4.50 -6.37
CA SER A 132 1.74 -3.24 -6.61
C SER A 132 1.57 -2.48 -5.30
N LEU A 133 2.01 -1.22 -5.28
CA LEU A 133 1.89 -0.34 -4.13
C LEU A 133 1.48 1.07 -4.57
N ASP A 134 0.32 1.53 -4.11
CA ASP A 134 -0.08 2.92 -4.28
C ASP A 134 0.18 3.71 -2.99
N LEU A 135 0.99 4.76 -3.09
CA LEU A 135 1.33 5.69 -2.01
C LEU A 135 0.96 7.13 -2.38
N GLU A 136 0.17 7.36 -3.43
CA GLU A 136 -0.17 8.70 -3.89
C GLU A 136 -0.78 9.53 -2.75
N SER A 137 -0.38 10.80 -2.68
CA SER A 137 -0.85 11.74 -1.65
C SER A 137 -0.59 11.28 -0.20
N THR A 138 0.39 10.39 0.02
CA THR A 138 0.88 10.07 1.37
C THR A 138 2.06 10.97 1.77
N LYS A 139 2.58 10.76 2.98
CA LYS A 139 3.75 11.48 3.54
C LYS A 139 5.02 10.64 3.50
N ILE A 140 5.12 9.69 2.57
CA ILE A 140 6.30 8.84 2.38
C ILE A 140 7.58 9.68 2.24
N THR A 141 8.66 9.23 2.87
CA THR A 141 9.99 9.87 2.81
C THR A 141 10.93 9.06 1.93
N VAL A 142 11.99 9.69 1.41
CA VAL A 142 13.00 9.00 0.58
C VAL A 142 13.66 7.84 1.35
N ALA A 143 13.91 8.03 2.65
CA ALA A 143 14.49 6.99 3.50
C ALA A 143 13.59 5.74 3.57
N LYS A 144 12.28 5.93 3.76
CA LYS A 144 11.35 4.80 3.82
C LYS A 144 11.09 4.20 2.43
N LEU A 145 11.08 5.01 1.36
CA LEU A 145 11.02 4.51 -0.02
C LEU A 145 12.18 3.57 -0.34
N LYS A 146 13.42 3.92 0.05
CA LYS A 146 14.59 3.03 -0.09
C LYS A 146 14.38 1.69 0.63
N LYS A 147 13.85 1.71 1.87
CA LYS A 147 13.53 0.51 2.65
C LYS A 147 12.46 -0.35 1.97
N ILE A 148 11.38 0.26 1.47
CA ILE A 148 10.30 -0.44 0.75
C ILE A 148 10.85 -1.16 -0.47
N LEU A 149 11.63 -0.46 -1.31
CA LEU A 149 12.24 -1.07 -2.48
C LEU A 149 13.09 -2.27 -2.06
N SER A 150 14.01 -2.10 -1.11
CA SER A 150 14.84 -3.22 -0.64
C SER A 150 14.05 -4.41 -0.10
N ALA A 151 12.92 -4.18 0.56
CA ALA A 151 12.11 -5.23 1.19
C ALA A 151 11.18 -5.97 0.21
N CYS A 152 10.74 -5.30 -0.86
CA CYS A 152 9.78 -5.81 -1.83
C CYS A 152 10.47 -5.93 -3.21
N PRO A 153 11.25 -7.00 -3.47
CA PRO A 153 12.00 -7.16 -4.72
C PRO A 153 11.10 -7.38 -5.95
N ASP A 154 9.89 -7.91 -5.76
CA ASP A 154 8.95 -8.22 -6.85
C ASP A 154 8.06 -7.02 -7.26
N LEU A 155 8.31 -5.83 -6.71
CA LEU A 155 7.51 -4.63 -6.95
C LEU A 155 7.58 -4.19 -8.42
N LYS A 156 6.43 -4.13 -9.09
CA LYS A 156 6.27 -3.82 -10.53
C LYS A 156 5.47 -2.56 -10.79
N TYR A 157 4.69 -2.11 -9.82
CA TYR A 157 3.94 -0.87 -9.87
C TYR A 157 4.11 -0.11 -8.57
N LEU A 158 4.44 1.18 -8.68
CA LEU A 158 4.61 2.08 -7.55
C LEU A 158 4.07 3.47 -7.93
N ASN A 159 3.04 3.94 -7.23
CA ASN A 159 2.52 5.29 -7.42
C ASN A 159 3.02 6.22 -6.30
N LEU A 160 3.73 7.28 -6.67
CA LEU A 160 4.26 8.30 -5.76
C LEU A 160 3.76 9.71 -6.11
N LEU A 161 2.71 9.82 -6.91
CA LEU A 161 2.14 11.11 -7.27
C LEU A 161 1.75 11.90 -6.02
N HIS A 162 1.93 13.21 -6.07
CA HIS A 162 1.50 14.13 -5.00
C HIS A 162 2.08 13.83 -3.59
N CYS A 163 3.14 13.02 -3.48
CA CYS A 163 3.89 12.78 -2.25
C CYS A 163 4.78 13.99 -1.93
N LYS A 164 4.25 14.95 -1.17
CA LYS A 164 4.88 16.26 -0.93
C LYS A 164 6.22 16.21 -0.19
N ASN A 165 6.50 15.11 0.51
CA ASN A 165 7.77 14.88 1.22
C ASN A 165 8.89 14.33 0.30
N LEU A 166 8.58 14.06 -0.97
CA LEU A 166 9.55 13.63 -1.96
C LEU A 166 9.90 14.79 -2.90
N ASP A 167 11.14 14.81 -3.38
CA ASP A 167 11.53 15.69 -4.48
C ASP A 167 10.69 15.40 -5.73
N LYS A 168 10.49 16.43 -6.56
CA LYS A 168 9.62 16.37 -7.75
C LYS A 168 9.96 15.20 -8.70
N GLN A 169 11.23 14.82 -8.77
CA GLN A 169 11.68 13.71 -9.62
C GLN A 169 11.11 12.35 -9.21
N TYR A 170 10.79 12.16 -7.93
CA TYR A 170 10.20 10.92 -7.43
C TYR A 170 8.67 10.95 -7.43
N GLN A 171 8.02 12.10 -7.68
CA GLN A 171 6.56 12.22 -7.69
C GLN A 171 5.98 11.78 -9.03
N ASN A 172 6.04 10.48 -9.31
CA ASN A 172 5.57 9.88 -10.56
C ASN A 172 4.97 8.49 -10.33
N MET A 173 4.35 7.93 -11.35
CA MET A 173 4.05 6.50 -11.41
C MET A 173 5.27 5.77 -12.01
N PHE A 174 5.75 4.75 -11.30
CA PHE A 174 6.83 3.88 -11.74
C PHE A 174 6.27 2.50 -12.09
N TYR A 175 6.68 2.02 -13.26
CA TYR A 175 6.44 0.65 -13.70
C TYR A 175 7.74 -0.13 -13.64
N LYS A 176 7.66 -1.46 -13.67
CA LYS A 176 8.77 -2.43 -13.51
C LYS A 176 10.17 -1.89 -13.86
N ASP A 177 10.44 -1.55 -15.11
CA ASP A 177 11.79 -1.15 -15.54
C ASP A 177 12.26 0.17 -14.89
N ALA A 178 11.33 1.11 -14.63
CA ALA A 178 11.63 2.37 -13.95
C ALA A 178 11.85 2.16 -12.44
N ILE A 179 11.21 1.16 -11.83
CA ILE A 179 11.47 0.76 -10.44
C ILE A 179 12.88 0.19 -10.32
N GLU A 180 13.32 -0.64 -11.28
CA GLU A 180 14.69 -1.16 -11.29
C GLU A 180 15.73 -0.05 -11.44
N GLN A 181 15.50 0.94 -12.32
CA GLN A 181 16.36 2.12 -12.42
C GLN A 181 16.43 2.91 -11.10
N LEU A 182 15.30 3.02 -10.39
CA LEU A 182 15.24 3.70 -9.10
C LEU A 182 16.06 2.95 -8.02
N ARG A 183 16.03 1.61 -8.04
CA ARG A 183 16.88 0.77 -7.16
C ARG A 183 18.36 0.99 -7.45
N GLU A 184 18.74 0.96 -8.72
CA GLU A 184 20.12 1.19 -9.15
C GLU A 184 20.58 2.58 -8.69
N GLN A 185 19.78 3.62 -8.94
CA GLN A 185 20.06 4.98 -8.50
C GLN A 185 20.34 5.04 -7.00
N PHE A 186 19.47 4.46 -6.17
CA PHE A 186 19.66 4.48 -4.72
C PHE A 186 20.86 3.66 -4.25
N ALA A 187 21.21 2.57 -4.94
CA ALA A 187 22.41 1.81 -4.65
C ALA A 187 23.68 2.61 -4.98
N PHE A 188 23.70 3.33 -6.11
CA PHE A 188 24.79 4.22 -6.49
C PHE A 188 24.97 5.37 -5.49
N ASP A 189 23.88 6.01 -5.07
CA ASP A 189 23.92 7.08 -4.07
C ASP A 189 24.57 6.59 -2.76
N LEU A 190 24.17 5.40 -2.29
CA LEU A 190 24.72 4.80 -1.06
C LEU A 190 26.22 4.51 -1.18
N LEU A 191 26.65 3.93 -2.31
CA LEU A 191 28.06 3.64 -2.56
C LEU A 191 28.90 4.92 -2.63
N TYR A 192 28.37 5.97 -3.28
CA TYR A 192 29.04 7.25 -3.40
C TYR A 192 29.21 7.94 -2.04
N ASP A 193 28.16 7.93 -1.20
CA ASP A 193 28.21 8.48 0.15
C ASP A 193 29.23 7.74 1.02
N LEU A 194 29.27 6.41 0.94
CA LEU A 194 30.26 5.59 1.66
C LEU A 194 31.70 5.89 1.20
N ALA A 195 31.94 5.98 -0.11
CA ALA A 195 33.26 6.28 -0.66
C ALA A 195 33.77 7.65 -0.20
N ARG A 196 32.89 8.66 -0.17
CA ARG A 196 33.20 9.98 0.38
C ARG A 196 33.53 9.94 1.87
N ALA A 197 32.73 9.22 2.66
CA ALA A 197 32.94 9.12 4.10
C ALA A 197 34.30 8.47 4.44
N LEU A 198 34.68 7.42 3.71
CA LEU A 198 35.99 6.77 3.84
C LEU A 198 37.14 7.70 3.44
N SER A 199 36.96 8.48 2.37
CA SER A 199 37.97 9.42 1.89
C SER A 199 38.19 10.60 2.85
N ALA A 200 37.18 10.97 3.65
CA ALA A 200 37.27 12.02 4.66
C ALA A 200 37.84 11.56 6.00
N ALA A 201 37.97 10.24 6.21
CA ALA A 201 38.48 9.63 7.43
C ALA A 201 40.00 9.30 7.37
N ASN A 202 40.62 9.46 6.20
CA ASN A 202 42.07 9.31 5.96
C ASN A 202 42.74 10.68 5.78
#